data_AF-A0A6H5IU79-F1
#
_entry.id   AF-A0A6H5IU79-F1
#
_cell.length_a   1.000
_cell.length_b   1.000
_cell.length_c   1.000
_cell.angle_alpha   90.00
_cell.angle_beta   90.00
_cell.angle_gamma   90.00
#
_symmetry.space_group_name_H-M   'P 1'
#
loop_
_entity.id
_entity.type
_entity.pdbx_description
1 polymer ?
#
loop_
_entity_poly.entity_id
_entity_poly.type
_entity_poly.pdbx_seq_one_letter_code
_entity_poly.pdbx_strand_id
1 'polypeptide(L)'
;MDDDDCLVPVGDTQEHDHFEKLDTVPMVSVPLIAGVALEITGIIFISIWPEEENKCDTYFILLYLHCAFWLLIMIVDYFVKEKHHHLRISGYLDFYQSTYQHIRTPFFISSLWNAVYLLLSVILHHAHKNNYEDYCRRSEWFTPLNYILLLTTFELMIIVPVYINYIKRVRRFNRTKPPPDVTREEWLTSFTQESYAGEVGFEQKGLNTAELLEKQADLIRYLRDHNVKLSIRMMLLASQVRNIQNA
;
A
#
# COMPACT_ATOMS: atom_id res chain seq x y z
N MET A 1 -42.05 38.54 -12.77
CA MET A 1 -40.81 38.20 -13.50
C MET A 1 -40.32 36.99 -12.78
N ASP A 2 -40.66 35.85 -13.35
CA ASP A 2 -40.53 34.52 -12.78
C ASP A 2 -39.08 34.07 -12.93
N ASP A 3 -38.42 33.83 -11.80
CA ASP A 3 -37.12 33.17 -11.74
C ASP A 3 -37.38 31.65 -11.75
N ASP A 4 -37.63 31.11 -12.94
CA ASP A 4 -37.62 29.67 -13.22
C ASP A 4 -36.17 29.16 -13.12
N ASP A 5 -35.75 28.84 -11.90
CA ASP A 5 -34.58 27.99 -11.65
C ASP A 5 -34.79 26.65 -12.35
N CYS A 6 -34.10 26.46 -13.48
CA CYS A 6 -34.07 25.21 -14.23
C CYS A 6 -33.45 24.08 -13.39
N LEU A 7 -34.28 23.41 -12.60
CA LEU A 7 -33.98 22.11 -12.03
C LEU A 7 -34.03 21.07 -13.15
N VAL A 8 -32.86 20.62 -13.59
CA VAL A 8 -32.73 19.57 -14.59
C VAL A 8 -33.04 18.22 -13.94
N PRO A 9 -34.04 17.46 -14.41
CA PRO A 9 -34.31 16.11 -13.93
C PRO A 9 -33.20 15.16 -14.39
N VAL A 10 -32.75 14.30 -13.47
CA VAL A 10 -31.76 13.22 -13.65
C VAL A 10 -32.38 12.07 -14.48
N GLY A 11 -32.80 12.38 -15.70
CA GLY A 11 -33.40 11.41 -16.61
C GLY A 11 -32.47 10.95 -17.72
N ASP A 12 -31.43 11.73 -18.04
CA ASP A 12 -30.66 11.50 -19.26
C ASP A 12 -29.20 11.97 -19.17
N THR A 13 -28.63 12.11 -17.96
CA THR A 13 -27.18 12.16 -17.85
C THR A 13 -26.70 10.74 -18.03
N GLN A 14 -26.51 10.36 -19.30
CA GLN A 14 -25.70 9.25 -19.76
C GLN A 14 -24.59 8.99 -18.75
N GLU A 15 -24.84 8.05 -17.83
CA GLU A 15 -23.85 7.58 -16.88
C GLU A 15 -22.78 6.93 -17.73
N HIS A 16 -21.80 7.73 -18.11
CA HIS A 16 -20.53 7.19 -18.53
C HIS A 16 -19.97 6.49 -17.30
N ASP A 17 -20.33 5.21 -17.20
CA ASP A 17 -19.81 4.17 -16.31
C ASP A 17 -18.30 3.98 -16.60
N HIS A 18 -17.55 5.07 -16.45
CA HIS A 18 -16.18 5.17 -16.86
C HIS A 18 -15.34 4.65 -15.71
N PHE A 19 -15.28 3.32 -15.61
CA PHE A 19 -14.41 2.60 -14.69
C PHE A 19 -13.02 3.26 -14.65
N GLU A 20 -12.70 3.87 -13.52
CA GLU A 20 -11.42 4.55 -13.33
C GLU A 20 -10.33 3.49 -13.17
N LYS A 21 -9.62 3.21 -14.26
CA LYS A 21 -8.57 2.19 -14.27
C LYS A 21 -7.44 2.63 -13.34
N LEU A 22 -7.09 1.76 -12.39
CA LEU A 22 -5.97 2.00 -11.50
C LEU A 22 -4.65 1.71 -12.22
N ASP A 23 -4.00 2.75 -12.74
CA ASP A 23 -2.72 2.65 -13.46
C ASP A 23 -1.49 2.85 -12.55
N THR A 24 -1.48 2.22 -11.36
CA THR A 24 -0.32 2.25 -10.44
C THR A 24 0.69 1.14 -10.74
N VAL A 25 0.38 0.21 -11.64
CA VAL A 25 1.28 -0.88 -12.05
C VAL A 25 2.60 -0.38 -12.64
N PRO A 26 2.64 0.58 -13.59
CA PRO A 26 3.90 1.12 -14.09
C PRO A 26 4.69 1.83 -12.98
N MET A 27 4.02 2.58 -12.10
CA MET A 27 4.69 3.30 -11.00
C MET A 27 5.40 2.34 -10.03
N VAL A 28 4.76 1.23 -9.68
CA VAL A 28 5.32 0.20 -8.79
C VAL A 28 6.38 -0.66 -9.48
N SER A 29 6.40 -0.70 -10.82
CA SER A 29 7.46 -1.41 -11.55
C SER A 29 8.80 -0.68 -11.53
N VAL A 30 8.80 0.65 -11.41
CA VAL A 30 10.03 1.46 -11.34
C VAL A 30 10.93 1.06 -10.15
N PRO A 31 10.47 1.01 -8.89
CA PRO A 31 11.31 0.60 -7.76
C PRO A 31 11.73 -0.87 -7.85
N LEU A 32 10.92 -1.75 -8.45
CA LEU A 32 11.33 -3.13 -8.68
C LEU A 32 12.54 -3.21 -9.62
N ILE A 33 12.49 -2.50 -10.75
CA ILE A 33 13.59 -2.45 -11.72
C ILE A 33 14.82 -1.79 -11.10
N ALA A 34 14.63 -0.69 -10.38
CA ALA A 34 15.71 0.02 -9.70
C ALA A 34 16.41 -0.86 -8.65
N GLY A 35 15.66 -1.66 -7.88
CA GLY A 35 16.24 -2.60 -6.92
C GLY A 35 17.05 -3.71 -7.59
N VAL A 36 16.56 -4.29 -8.68
CA VAL A 36 17.33 -5.27 -9.46
C VAL A 36 18.58 -4.64 -10.08
N ALA A 37 18.50 -3.41 -10.57
CA ALA A 37 19.66 -2.68 -11.10
C ALA A 37 20.70 -2.38 -10.00
N LEU A 38 20.25 -2.06 -8.78
CA LEU A 38 21.13 -1.85 -7.63
C LEU A 38 21.92 -3.12 -7.27
N GLU A 39 21.26 -4.28 -7.27
CA GLU A 39 21.92 -5.58 -7.08
C GLU A 39 22.95 -5.91 -8.15
N ILE A 40 22.55 -5.77 -9.41
CA ILE A 40 23.46 -6.02 -10.55
C ILE A 40 24.68 -5.11 -10.43
N THR A 41 24.46 -3.84 -10.09
CA THR A 41 25.53 -2.87 -9.86
C THR A 41 26.45 -3.30 -8.72
N GLY A 42 25.92 -3.77 -7.59
CA GLY A 42 26.69 -4.33 -6.48
C GLY A 42 27.53 -5.55 -6.86
N ILE A 43 26.97 -6.49 -7.63
CA ILE A 43 27.68 -7.68 -8.12
C ILE A 43 28.80 -7.29 -9.11
N ILE A 44 28.53 -6.34 -10.00
CA ILE A 44 29.51 -5.81 -10.95
C ILE A 44 30.67 -5.16 -10.19
N PHE A 45 30.39 -4.35 -9.17
CA PHE A 45 31.42 -3.73 -8.34
C PHE A 45 32.33 -4.77 -7.66
N ILE A 46 31.76 -5.85 -7.11
CA ILE A 46 32.55 -6.94 -6.52
C ILE A 46 33.38 -7.69 -7.57
N SER A 47 32.83 -7.87 -8.78
CA SER A 47 33.46 -8.69 -9.83
C SER A 47 34.57 -7.95 -10.60
N ILE A 48 34.43 -6.63 -10.79
CA ILE A 48 35.31 -5.82 -11.65
C ILE A 48 36.36 -5.04 -10.86
N TRP A 49 36.09 -4.66 -9.60
CA TRP A 49 37.03 -3.91 -8.75
C TRP A 49 37.62 -4.75 -7.61
N PRO A 50 38.48 -5.73 -7.90
CA PRO A 50 39.23 -6.45 -6.87
C PRO A 50 40.39 -5.61 -6.28
N GLU A 51 40.76 -4.49 -6.92
CA GLU A 51 41.88 -3.65 -6.49
C GLU A 51 41.63 -3.05 -5.10
N GLU A 52 42.54 -3.40 -4.18
CA GLU A 52 42.41 -3.15 -2.75
C GLU A 52 42.33 -1.68 -2.35
N GLU A 53 42.75 -0.75 -3.22
CA GLU A 53 42.81 0.68 -2.93
C GLU A 53 41.45 1.39 -3.00
N ASN A 54 40.51 0.90 -3.81
CA ASN A 54 39.22 1.58 -4.06
C ASN A 54 38.02 0.91 -3.35
N LYS A 55 38.25 -0.12 -2.52
CA LYS A 55 37.19 -0.88 -1.84
C LYS A 55 36.38 -0.02 -0.86
N CYS A 56 37.04 0.92 -0.18
CA CYS A 56 36.42 1.84 0.77
C CYS A 56 35.46 2.82 0.07
N ASP A 57 35.91 3.43 -1.03
CA ASP A 57 35.08 4.38 -1.80
C ASP A 57 33.87 3.69 -2.42
N THR A 58 34.06 2.46 -2.92
CA THR A 58 32.97 1.63 -3.46
C THR A 58 31.88 1.34 -2.41
N TYR A 59 32.27 1.14 -1.15
CA TYR A 59 31.32 0.94 -0.05
C TYR A 59 30.43 2.17 0.17
N PHE A 60 31.02 3.37 0.21
CA PHE A 60 30.25 4.60 0.37
C PHE A 60 29.36 4.89 -0.84
N ILE A 61 29.85 4.62 -2.05
CA ILE A 61 29.07 4.76 -3.29
C ILE A 61 27.83 3.86 -3.25
N LEU A 62 27.96 2.60 -2.83
CA LEU A 62 26.82 1.69 -2.70
C LEU A 62 25.80 2.18 -1.65
N LEU A 63 26.26 2.71 -0.52
CA LEU A 63 25.37 3.32 0.46
C LEU A 63 24.63 4.53 -0.10
N TYR A 64 25.29 5.40 -0.86
CA TYR A 64 24.63 6.54 -1.50
C TYR A 64 23.59 6.10 -2.54
N LEU A 65 23.90 5.07 -3.34
CA LEU A 65 22.96 4.49 -4.28
C LEU A 65 21.76 3.86 -3.56
N HIS A 66 21.98 3.22 -2.42
CA HIS A 66 20.90 2.67 -1.58
C HIS A 66 20.02 3.79 -0.98
N CYS A 67 20.61 4.88 -0.50
CA CYS A 67 19.85 6.05 -0.05
C CYS A 67 19.01 6.66 -1.19
N ALA A 68 19.57 6.76 -2.40
CA ALA A 68 18.83 7.24 -3.57
C ALA A 68 17.68 6.29 -3.94
N PHE A 69 17.89 4.98 -3.85
CA PHE A 69 16.86 3.97 -4.03
C PHE A 69 15.73 4.10 -3.00
N TRP A 70 16.05 4.32 -1.73
CA TRP A 70 15.07 4.57 -0.68
C TRP A 70 14.23 5.83 -0.98
N LEU A 71 14.86 6.93 -1.42
CA LEU A 71 14.15 8.14 -1.84
C LEU A 71 13.19 7.86 -3.00
N LEU A 72 13.61 7.06 -3.98
CA LEU A 72 12.75 6.63 -5.08
C LEU A 72 11.55 5.84 -4.57
N ILE A 73 11.73 4.90 -3.64
CA ILE A 73 10.61 4.15 -3.02
C ILE A 73 9.65 5.12 -2.33
N MET A 74 10.16 6.10 -1.58
CA MET A 74 9.36 7.10 -0.88
C MET A 74 8.49 7.92 -1.86
N ILE A 75 9.08 8.39 -2.97
CA ILE A 75 8.37 9.15 -4.00
C ILE A 75 7.25 8.31 -4.63
N VAL A 76 7.54 7.04 -4.96
CA VAL A 76 6.55 6.14 -5.55
C VAL A 76 5.44 5.83 -4.54
N ASP A 77 5.75 5.59 -3.27
CA ASP A 77 4.76 5.39 -2.22
C ASP A 77 3.83 6.60 -2.06
N TYR A 78 4.36 7.82 -2.15
CA TYR A 78 3.56 9.05 -2.16
C TYR A 78 2.56 9.07 -3.33
N PHE A 79 3.04 8.86 -4.56
CA PHE A 79 2.18 8.86 -5.74
C PHE A 79 1.12 7.74 -5.71
N VAL A 80 1.50 6.55 -5.25
CA VAL A 80 0.56 5.42 -5.11
C VAL A 80 -0.50 5.75 -4.06
N LYS A 81 -0.13 6.37 -2.93
CA LYS A 81 -1.09 6.82 -1.91
C LYS A 81 -2.07 7.85 -2.44
N GLU A 82 -1.62 8.85 -3.19
CA GLU A 82 -2.54 9.83 -3.79
C GLU A 82 -3.51 9.17 -4.78
N LYS A 83 -3.02 8.26 -5.64
CA LYS A 83 -3.88 7.53 -6.58
C LYS A 83 -4.89 6.63 -5.87
N HIS A 84 -4.50 6.00 -4.77
CA HIS A 84 -5.41 5.21 -3.93
C HIS A 84 -6.38 6.08 -3.12
N HIS A 85 -5.98 7.29 -2.73
CA HIS A 85 -6.87 8.25 -2.09
C HIS A 85 -7.96 8.73 -3.05
N HIS A 86 -7.60 8.98 -4.32
CA HIS A 86 -8.57 9.30 -5.36
C HIS A 86 -9.60 8.16 -5.55
N LEU A 87 -9.13 6.91 -5.70
CA LEU A 87 -10.02 5.75 -5.79
C LEU A 87 -10.94 5.58 -4.57
N ARG A 88 -10.45 5.93 -3.38
CA ARG A 88 -11.25 5.88 -2.15
C ARG A 88 -12.42 6.86 -2.21
N ILE A 89 -12.18 8.06 -2.74
CA ILE A 89 -13.23 9.07 -2.97
C ILE A 89 -14.21 8.60 -4.06
N SER A 90 -13.73 7.89 -5.07
CA SER A 90 -14.57 7.28 -6.13
C SER A 90 -15.41 6.07 -5.67
N GLY A 91 -15.44 5.76 -4.36
CA GLY A 91 -16.33 4.72 -3.79
C GLY A 91 -15.76 3.29 -3.77
N TYR A 92 -14.44 3.12 -3.88
CA TYR A 92 -13.77 1.80 -3.81
C TYR A 92 -13.09 1.54 -2.44
N LEU A 93 -13.85 1.64 -1.36
CA LEU A 93 -13.35 1.61 0.02
C LEU A 93 -12.90 0.20 0.46
N ASP A 94 -13.63 -0.85 0.09
CA ASP A 94 -13.27 -2.22 0.49
C ASP A 94 -11.95 -2.68 -0.19
N PHE A 95 -11.75 -2.28 -1.45
CA PHE A 95 -10.51 -2.56 -2.18
C PHE A 95 -9.32 -1.80 -1.59
N TYR A 96 -9.53 -0.53 -1.22
CA TYR A 96 -8.53 0.29 -0.54
C TYR A 96 -8.12 -0.35 0.79
N GLN A 97 -9.07 -0.75 1.64
CA GLN A 97 -8.77 -1.33 2.96
C GLN A 97 -7.98 -2.65 2.86
N SER A 98 -8.32 -3.51 1.88
CA SER A 98 -7.60 -4.76 1.64
C SER A 98 -6.18 -4.54 1.10
N THR A 99 -5.96 -3.47 0.35
CA THR A 99 -4.69 -3.20 -0.37
C THR A 99 -3.77 -2.26 0.42
N TYR A 100 -4.30 -1.47 1.36
CA TYR A 100 -3.58 -0.46 2.14
C TYR A 100 -2.37 -1.03 2.89
N GLN A 101 -2.49 -2.20 3.50
CA GLN A 101 -1.37 -2.86 4.18
C GLN A 101 -0.23 -3.17 3.20
N HIS A 102 -0.55 -3.68 2.00
CA HIS A 102 0.44 -4.08 1.00
C HIS A 102 1.15 -2.89 0.35
N ILE A 103 0.52 -1.72 0.31
CA ILE A 103 1.13 -0.47 -0.20
C ILE A 103 2.14 0.08 0.80
N ARG A 104 1.82 0.03 2.10
CA ARG A 104 2.63 0.67 3.14
C ARG A 104 3.83 -0.18 3.58
N THR A 105 3.74 -1.51 3.43
CA THR A 105 4.78 -2.46 3.86
C THR A 105 6.16 -2.22 3.22
N PRO A 106 6.31 -2.03 1.89
CA PRO A 106 7.62 -1.84 1.25
C PRO A 106 8.40 -0.63 1.77
N PHE A 107 7.74 0.52 1.96
CA PHE A 107 8.39 1.73 2.48
C PHE A 107 8.86 1.55 3.93
N PHE A 108 8.05 0.91 4.79
CA PHE A 108 8.45 0.63 6.16
C PHE A 108 9.62 -0.35 6.23
N ILE A 109 9.60 -1.40 5.42
CA ILE A 109 10.70 -2.38 5.36
C ILE A 109 11.99 -1.68 4.94
N SER A 110 11.96 -0.90 3.85
CA SER A 110 13.16 -0.22 3.35
C SER A 110 13.68 0.84 4.33
N SER A 111 12.78 1.54 5.03
CA SER A 111 13.16 2.49 6.10
C SER A 111 13.80 1.80 7.31
N LEU A 112 13.29 0.62 7.70
CA LEU A 112 13.91 -0.21 8.73
C LEU A 112 15.28 -0.71 8.28
N TRP A 113 15.44 -1.01 6.99
CA TRP A 113 16.71 -1.43 6.40
C TRP A 113 17.80 -0.35 6.48
N ASN A 114 17.45 0.93 6.31
CA ASN A 114 18.38 2.03 6.55
C ASN A 114 18.93 2.03 7.98
N ALA A 115 18.10 1.74 8.99
CA ALA A 115 18.57 1.62 10.36
C ALA A 115 19.53 0.43 10.56
N VAL A 116 19.29 -0.68 9.87
CA VAL A 116 20.20 -1.84 9.86
C VAL A 116 21.54 -1.47 9.22
N TYR A 117 21.55 -0.75 8.09
CA TYR A 117 22.79 -0.28 7.48
C TYR A 117 23.57 0.68 8.37
N LEU A 118 22.88 1.63 9.01
CA LEU A 118 23.51 2.55 9.95
C LEU A 118 24.08 1.80 11.17
N LEU A 119 23.37 0.80 11.68
CA LEU A 119 23.89 -0.03 12.77
C LEU A 119 25.13 -0.80 12.33
N LEU A 120 25.11 -1.41 11.14
CA LEU A 120 26.25 -2.10 10.56
C LEU A 120 27.44 -1.14 10.39
N SER A 121 27.22 0.07 9.86
CA SER A 121 28.29 1.05 9.67
C SER A 121 28.90 1.49 11.00
N VAL A 122 28.08 1.68 12.05
CA VAL A 122 28.54 2.00 13.40
C VAL A 122 29.33 0.85 14.02
N ILE A 123 28.87 -0.39 13.89
CA ILE A 123 29.59 -1.58 14.40
C ILE A 123 30.95 -1.70 13.72
N LEU A 124 31.00 -1.59 12.38
CA LEU A 124 32.24 -1.64 11.61
C LEU A 124 33.20 -0.52 12.03
N HIS A 125 32.70 0.70 12.23
CA HIS A 125 33.52 1.83 12.67
C HIS A 125 34.03 1.66 14.11
N HIS A 126 33.17 1.21 15.04
CA HIS A 126 33.54 1.03 16.44
C HIS A 126 34.53 -0.11 16.64
N ALA A 127 34.31 -1.24 15.98
CA ALA A 127 35.15 -2.42 16.13
C ALA A 127 36.58 -2.19 15.62
N HIS A 128 36.80 -1.28 14.67
CA HIS A 128 38.05 -1.18 13.90
C HIS A 128 38.66 0.23 13.91
N LYS A 129 38.47 0.93 15.04
CA LYS A 129 38.74 2.35 15.29
C LYS A 129 40.14 2.87 14.90
N ASN A 130 41.16 2.02 14.73
CA ASN A 130 42.53 2.43 14.38
C ASN A 130 43.02 1.98 12.99
N ASN A 131 42.38 1.00 12.34
CA ASN A 131 42.89 0.33 11.12
C ASN A 131 41.75 -0.02 10.14
N TYR A 132 40.80 0.91 9.94
CA TYR A 132 39.66 0.67 9.04
C TYR A 132 40.11 0.45 7.58
N GLU A 133 41.04 1.27 7.08
CA GLU A 133 41.66 1.09 5.76
C GLU A 133 42.42 -0.23 5.65
N ASP A 134 43.25 -0.57 6.65
CA ASP A 134 44.02 -1.81 6.66
C ASP A 134 43.13 -3.06 6.71
N TYR A 135 42.00 -3.03 7.41
CA TYR A 135 41.05 -4.15 7.43
C TYR A 135 40.28 -4.28 6.12
N CYS A 136 39.89 -3.16 5.52
CA CYS A 136 39.26 -3.13 4.20
C CYS A 136 40.21 -3.67 3.12
N ARG A 137 41.52 -3.43 3.28
CA ARG A 137 42.60 -3.92 2.40
C ARG A 137 42.89 -5.42 2.60
N ARG A 138 42.96 -5.88 3.85
CA ARG A 138 43.54 -7.20 4.22
C ARG A 138 42.54 -8.37 4.26
N SER A 139 41.24 -8.11 4.28
CA SER A 139 40.21 -9.16 4.39
C SER A 139 39.75 -9.66 3.01
N GLU A 140 40.35 -10.77 2.55
CA GLU A 140 40.03 -11.42 1.26
C GLU A 140 38.67 -12.17 1.25
N TRP A 141 38.11 -12.52 2.42
CA TRP A 141 36.89 -13.34 2.51
C TRP A 141 35.69 -12.62 3.15
N PHE A 142 35.93 -11.60 3.97
CA PHE A 142 34.88 -10.85 4.68
C PHE A 142 35.03 -9.35 4.45
N THR A 143 34.78 -8.90 3.21
CA THR A 143 34.80 -7.49 2.85
C THR A 143 33.47 -6.82 3.25
N PRO A 144 33.47 -5.58 3.78
CA PRO A 144 32.24 -4.81 4.09
C PRO A 144 31.21 -4.77 2.95
N LEU A 145 31.68 -4.83 1.70
CA LEU A 145 30.87 -4.91 0.48
C LEU A 145 29.98 -6.17 0.44
N ASN A 146 30.50 -7.32 0.87
CA ASN A 146 29.75 -8.57 0.86
C ASN A 146 28.61 -8.56 1.89
N TYR A 147 28.81 -7.89 3.04
CA TYR A 147 27.74 -7.69 4.01
C TYR A 147 26.63 -6.79 3.48
N ILE A 148 26.96 -5.69 2.79
CA ILE A 148 25.95 -4.83 2.16
C ILE A 148 25.21 -5.58 1.07
N LEU A 149 25.91 -6.32 0.20
CA LEU A 149 25.25 -7.09 -0.85
C LEU A 149 24.32 -8.17 -0.28
N LEU A 150 24.77 -8.90 0.75
CA LEU A 150 23.93 -9.89 1.43
C LEU A 150 22.70 -9.24 2.07
N LEU A 151 22.85 -8.08 2.70
CA LEU A 151 21.71 -7.35 3.26
C LEU A 151 20.78 -6.81 2.17
N THR A 152 21.31 -6.31 1.05
CA THR A 152 20.50 -5.79 -0.07
C THR A 152 19.72 -6.92 -0.73
N THR A 153 20.36 -8.08 -0.93
CA THR A 153 19.72 -9.25 -1.52
C THR A 153 18.58 -9.75 -0.64
N PHE A 154 18.78 -9.74 0.68
CA PHE A 154 17.74 -10.11 1.63
C PHE A 154 16.59 -9.10 1.68
N GLU A 155 16.88 -7.80 1.60
CA GLU A 155 15.84 -6.75 1.47
C GLU A 155 14.96 -7.01 0.24
N LEU A 156 15.58 -7.24 -0.91
CA LEU A 156 14.86 -7.47 -2.16
C LEU A 156 14.10 -8.80 -2.17
N MET A 157 14.66 -9.85 -1.55
CA MET A 157 13.97 -11.12 -1.37
C MET A 157 12.63 -10.94 -0.65
N ILE A 158 12.54 -10.01 0.31
CA ILE A 158 11.29 -9.70 1.03
C ILE A 158 10.40 -8.75 0.23
N ILE A 159 10.96 -7.68 -0.34
CA ILE A 159 10.20 -6.63 -1.02
C ILE A 159 9.57 -7.12 -2.35
N VAL A 160 10.29 -7.94 -3.11
CA VAL A 160 9.85 -8.41 -4.43
C VAL A 160 8.54 -9.22 -4.37
N PRO A 161 8.38 -10.23 -3.49
CA PRO A 161 7.11 -10.94 -3.33
C PRO A 161 5.95 -10.03 -2.92
N VAL A 162 6.18 -9.03 -2.07
CA VAL A 162 5.15 -8.07 -1.64
C VAL A 162 4.64 -7.28 -2.84
N TYR A 163 5.56 -6.75 -3.66
CA TYR A 163 5.18 -6.04 -4.89
C TYR A 163 4.50 -6.94 -5.92
N ILE A 164 4.94 -8.19 -6.11
CA ILE A 164 4.29 -9.15 -7.01
C ILE A 164 2.84 -9.40 -6.56
N ASN A 165 2.62 -9.60 -5.26
CA ASN A 165 1.28 -9.81 -4.72
C ASN A 165 0.40 -8.57 -4.91
N TYR A 166 0.94 -7.37 -4.69
CA TYR A 166 0.25 -6.12 -4.98
C TYR A 166 -0.14 -6.02 -6.46
N ILE A 167 0.80 -6.25 -7.39
CA ILE A 167 0.55 -6.19 -8.84
C ILE A 167 -0.53 -7.19 -9.24
N LYS A 168 -0.51 -8.42 -8.69
CA LYS A 168 -1.57 -9.41 -8.93
C LYS A 168 -2.94 -8.92 -8.48
N ARG A 169 -3.04 -8.28 -7.31
CA ARG A 169 -4.30 -7.70 -6.79
C ARG A 169 -4.79 -6.56 -7.67
N VAL A 170 -3.92 -5.63 -8.06
CA VAL A 170 -4.27 -4.51 -8.96
C VAL A 170 -4.68 -5.01 -10.35
N ARG A 171 -3.96 -5.99 -10.91
CA ARG A 171 -4.34 -6.61 -12.20
C ARG A 171 -5.69 -7.32 -12.12
N ARG A 172 -5.96 -8.03 -11.01
CA ARG A 172 -7.26 -8.65 -10.79
C ARG A 172 -8.36 -7.60 -10.76
N PHE A 173 -8.18 -6.53 -9.99
CA PHE A 173 -9.11 -5.40 -9.90
C PHE A 173 -9.38 -4.75 -11.27
N ASN A 174 -8.33 -4.41 -12.01
CA ASN A 174 -8.44 -3.83 -13.35
C ASN A 174 -9.11 -4.76 -14.36
N ARG A 175 -8.98 -6.09 -14.21
CA ARG A 175 -9.64 -7.06 -15.08
C ARG A 175 -11.10 -7.27 -14.69
N THR A 176 -11.42 -7.27 -13.40
CA THR A 176 -12.78 -7.50 -12.92
C THR A 176 -13.68 -6.29 -13.07
N LYS A 177 -13.11 -5.08 -13.29
CA LYS A 177 -13.84 -3.81 -13.41
C LYS A 177 -15.02 -3.73 -12.43
N PRO A 178 -14.76 -3.90 -11.12
CA PRO A 178 -15.85 -3.97 -10.17
C PRO A 178 -16.63 -2.65 -10.19
N PRO A 179 -17.96 -2.70 -10.07
CA PRO A 179 -18.74 -1.49 -9.88
C PRO A 179 -18.39 -0.84 -8.52
N PRO A 180 -18.59 0.48 -8.35
CA PRO A 180 -18.37 1.17 -7.08
C PRO A 180 -19.08 0.47 -5.92
N ASP A 181 -18.50 0.46 -4.71
CA ASP A 181 -19.03 -0.31 -3.57
C ASP A 181 -20.48 0.12 -3.21
N VAL A 182 -20.84 1.40 -3.42
CA VAL A 182 -22.20 1.94 -3.23
C VAL A 182 -23.22 1.27 -4.16
N THR A 183 -22.91 1.18 -5.46
CA THR A 183 -23.77 0.51 -6.45
C THR A 183 -23.85 -1.01 -6.24
N ARG A 184 -22.80 -1.62 -5.65
CA ARG A 184 -22.79 -3.06 -5.32
C ARG A 184 -23.71 -3.37 -4.14
N GLU A 185 -23.70 -2.53 -3.11
CA GLU A 185 -24.64 -2.65 -2.00
C GLU A 185 -26.07 -2.41 -2.46
N GLU A 186 -26.31 -1.38 -3.28
CA GLU A 186 -27.63 -1.07 -3.85
C GLU A 186 -28.17 -2.23 -4.70
N TRP A 187 -27.34 -2.83 -5.56
CA TRP A 187 -27.69 -4.01 -6.36
C TRP A 187 -27.99 -5.24 -5.51
N LEU A 188 -27.22 -5.49 -4.45
CA LEU A 188 -27.50 -6.61 -3.53
C LEU A 188 -28.78 -6.36 -2.73
N THR A 189 -29.07 -5.12 -2.36
CA THR A 189 -30.32 -4.76 -1.68
C THR A 189 -31.53 -4.76 -2.63
N SER A 190 -31.37 -4.41 -3.90
CA SER A 190 -32.46 -4.43 -4.89
C SER A 190 -32.96 -5.85 -5.17
N PHE A 191 -32.08 -6.86 -5.11
CA PHE A 191 -32.48 -8.28 -5.17
C PHE A 191 -33.29 -8.73 -3.95
N THR A 192 -33.18 -8.02 -2.83
CA THR A 192 -33.92 -8.32 -1.60
C THR A 192 -35.16 -7.44 -1.41
N GLN A 193 -35.30 -6.36 -2.19
CA GLN A 193 -36.33 -5.34 -1.97
C GLN A 193 -36.97 -4.93 -3.30
N GLU A 194 -37.97 -5.70 -3.75
CA GLU A 194 -38.85 -5.37 -4.90
C GLU A 194 -39.81 -4.20 -4.62
N SER A 195 -39.48 -3.24 -3.77
CA SER A 195 -40.40 -2.13 -3.47
C SER A 195 -39.67 -0.84 -3.14
N TYR A 196 -39.78 0.09 -4.10
CA TYR A 196 -39.76 1.55 -3.93
C TYR A 196 -38.54 2.16 -3.24
N ALA A 197 -37.71 2.87 -4.00
CA ALA A 197 -37.64 4.34 -3.97
C ALA A 197 -36.45 4.80 -4.82
N GLY A 198 -36.70 5.61 -5.84
CA GLY A 198 -35.63 6.40 -6.47
C GLY A 198 -35.16 7.44 -5.46
N GLU A 199 -33.94 7.28 -4.94
CA GLU A 199 -33.30 8.26 -4.08
C GLU A 199 -32.69 9.37 -4.94
N VAL A 200 -33.18 10.60 -4.76
CA VAL A 200 -32.67 11.80 -5.42
C VAL A 200 -31.53 12.36 -4.58
N GLY A 201 -30.28 12.06 -4.95
CA GLY A 201 -29.09 12.60 -4.31
C GLY A 201 -28.75 14.01 -4.81
N PHE A 202 -28.59 14.98 -3.90
CA PHE A 202 -28.05 16.30 -4.24
C PHE A 202 -26.52 16.26 -4.21
N GLU A 203 -25.87 16.43 -5.38
CA GLU A 203 -24.41 16.55 -5.47
C GLU A 203 -23.99 17.98 -5.11
N GLN A 204 -23.71 18.26 -3.83
CA GLN A 204 -23.08 19.52 -3.44
C GLN A 204 -21.55 19.41 -3.62
N LYS A 205 -21.09 19.82 -4.80
CA LYS A 205 -19.66 19.94 -5.14
C LYS A 205 -18.99 20.97 -4.22
N GLY A 206 -18.28 20.49 -3.20
CA GLY A 206 -17.47 21.36 -2.35
C GLY A 206 -16.94 20.67 -1.10
N LEU A 207 -15.79 19.99 -1.25
CA LEU A 207 -14.71 19.69 -0.28
C LEU A 207 -15.03 19.14 1.13
N ASN A 208 -16.28 19.08 1.58
CA ASN A 208 -16.64 18.69 2.96
C ASN A 208 -17.74 17.62 3.02
N THR A 209 -18.47 17.40 1.92
CA THR A 209 -19.44 16.31 1.81
C THR A 209 -18.76 14.94 1.78
N ALA A 210 -17.60 14.84 1.14
CA ALA A 210 -16.81 13.60 1.10
C ALA A 210 -16.32 13.17 2.50
N GLU A 211 -15.84 14.11 3.33
CA GLU A 211 -15.41 13.81 4.71
C GLU A 211 -16.61 13.48 5.61
N LEU A 212 -17.74 14.17 5.43
CA LEU A 212 -18.98 13.85 6.15
C LEU A 212 -19.55 12.49 5.74
N LEU A 213 -19.53 12.16 4.45
CA LEU A 213 -19.91 10.85 3.92
C LEU A 213 -18.96 9.75 4.43
N GLU A 214 -17.65 10.03 4.52
CA GLU A 214 -16.65 9.13 5.12
C GLU A 214 -17.00 8.84 6.59
N LYS A 215 -17.30 9.88 7.38
CA LYS A 215 -17.70 9.72 8.79
C LYS A 215 -19.04 8.98 8.95
N GLN A 216 -19.98 9.23 8.05
CA GLN A 216 -21.28 8.55 8.04
C GLN A 216 -21.13 7.06 7.71
N ALA A 217 -20.31 6.72 6.70
CA ALA A 217 -20.04 5.34 6.31
C ALA A 217 -19.36 4.56 7.44
N ASP A 218 -18.36 5.16 8.11
CA ASP A 218 -17.71 4.56 9.27
C ASP A 218 -18.69 4.31 10.42
N LEU A 219 -19.62 5.26 10.67
CA LEU A 219 -20.61 5.14 11.73
C LEU A 219 -21.65 4.04 11.42
N ILE A 220 -22.13 3.95 10.18
CA ILE A 220 -23.06 2.90 9.75
C ILE A 220 -22.40 1.53 9.92
N ARG A 221 -21.13 1.39 9.54
CA ARG A 221 -20.39 0.13 9.67
C ARG A 221 -20.17 -0.23 11.14
N TYR A 222 -19.81 0.73 11.97
CA TYR A 222 -19.69 0.56 13.42
C TYR A 222 -21.01 0.10 14.04
N LEU A 223 -22.13 0.73 13.68
CA LEU A 223 -23.46 0.36 14.17
C LEU A 223 -23.89 -1.03 13.70
N ARG A 224 -23.59 -1.40 12.46
CA ARG A 224 -23.86 -2.74 11.92
C ARG A 224 -23.10 -3.82 12.69
N ASP A 225 -21.80 -3.63 12.92
CA ASP A 225 -20.98 -4.54 13.72
C ASP A 225 -21.49 -4.66 15.15
N HIS A 226 -21.89 -3.54 15.75
CA HIS A 226 -22.48 -3.52 17.08
C HIS A 226 -23.81 -4.28 17.15
N ASN A 227 -24.68 -4.13 16.16
CA ASN A 227 -25.94 -4.85 16.06
C ASN A 227 -25.74 -6.35 15.88
N VAL A 228 -24.78 -6.78 15.04
CA VAL A 228 -24.43 -8.20 14.89
C VAL A 228 -23.95 -8.77 16.22
N LYS A 229 -23.04 -8.06 16.91
CA LYS A 229 -22.52 -8.49 18.22
C LYS A 229 -23.61 -8.56 19.28
N LEU A 230 -24.55 -7.62 19.26
CA LEU A 230 -25.70 -7.63 20.17
C LEU A 230 -26.66 -8.79 19.86
N SER A 231 -26.93 -9.05 18.58
CA SER A 231 -27.75 -10.18 18.13
C SER A 231 -27.17 -11.53 18.55
N ILE A 232 -25.85 -11.70 18.43
CA ILE A 232 -25.12 -12.89 18.92
C ILE A 232 -25.29 -13.06 20.43
N ARG A 233 -25.16 -11.97 21.21
CA ARG A 233 -25.35 -12.02 22.66
C ARG A 233 -26.78 -12.37 23.05
N MET A 234 -27.77 -11.78 22.37
CA MET A 234 -29.19 -12.07 22.57
C MET A 234 -29.47 -13.56 22.31
N MET A 235 -28.91 -14.12 21.22
CA MET A 235 -29.03 -15.53 20.88
C MET A 235 -28.43 -16.45 21.96
N LEU A 236 -27.24 -16.12 22.47
CA LEU A 236 -26.61 -16.84 23.56
C LEU A 236 -27.47 -16.82 24.84
N LEU A 237 -27.97 -15.64 25.24
CA LEU A 237 -28.85 -15.50 26.40
C LEU A 237 -30.16 -16.28 26.22
N ALA A 238 -30.78 -16.21 25.04
CA ALA A 238 -31.99 -16.96 24.73
C ALA A 238 -31.77 -18.48 24.78
N SER A 239 -30.61 -18.97 24.32
CA SER A 239 -30.26 -20.39 24.42
C SER A 239 -30.06 -20.84 25.88
N GLN A 240 -29.47 -19.99 26.73
CA GLN A 240 -29.29 -20.27 28.15
C GLN A 240 -30.62 -20.33 28.89
N VAL A 241 -31.51 -19.36 28.65
CA VAL A 241 -32.87 -19.34 29.22
C VAL A 241 -33.65 -20.58 28.80
N ARG A 242 -33.57 -20.96 27.52
CA ARG A 242 -34.27 -22.14 26.98
C ARG A 242 -33.71 -23.45 27.57
N ASN A 243 -32.41 -23.53 27.84
CA ASN A 243 -31.80 -24.67 28.53
C ASN A 243 -32.20 -24.76 30.01
N ILE A 244 -32.40 -23.63 30.68
CA ILE A 244 -32.87 -23.59 32.08
C ILE A 244 -34.36 -23.96 32.18
N GLN A 245 -35.18 -23.59 31.20
CA GLN A 245 -36.61 -23.98 31.17
C GLN A 245 -36.86 -25.45 30.84
N ASN A 246 -35.89 -26.13 30.23
CA ASN A 246 -35.99 -27.54 29.84
C ASN A 246 -35.29 -28.49 30.83
N ALA A 247 -34.78 -27.97 31.95
CA ALA A 247 -34.18 -28.71 33.06
C ALA A 247 -35.13 -28.74 34.26
#